data_AF-A0A7J4NFH7-F1
#
_entry.id   AF-A0A7J4NFH7-F1
#
_cell.length_a   1.000
_cell.length_b   1.000
_cell.length_c   1.000
_cell.angle_alpha   90.00
_cell.angle_beta   90.00
_cell.angle_gamma   90.00
#
_symmetry.space_group_name_H-M   'P 1'
#
loop_
_entity.id
_entity.type
_entity.pdbx_description
1 polymer ?
#
loop_
_entity_poly.entity_id
_entity_poly.type
_entity_poly.pdbx_seq_one_letter_code
_entity_poly.pdbx_strand_id
1 'polypeptide(L)'
;MGIRVGPSPLVHGLLQTDLDLPAIRDFASLLQDISRIHYNTTSEIELSILRKSAIEGWSSIAPASWCSKRSFSAHTGGVVIWEYEQSLLDVVEAVSNQSGAPEPAVTLIDKVPKLQKQLFNARIFSACSNLCFILGIMGSYDWIKLWLDAEPLVPTIPLILFSSAYVLRRKFHAAAPPPENPIH
;
A
#
# COMPACT_ATOMS: atom_id res chain seq x y z
N MET A 1 7.76 27.39 9.23
CA MET A 1 8.00 25.93 9.20
C MET A 1 8.11 25.53 7.74
N GLY A 2 9.25 25.04 7.27
CA GLY A 2 9.49 24.72 5.85
C GLY A 2 9.61 23.22 5.62
N ILE A 3 9.59 22.79 4.36
CA ILE A 3 10.01 21.44 3.97
C ILE A 3 11.46 21.26 4.46
N ARG A 4 11.74 20.26 5.30
CA ARG A 4 13.10 20.03 5.80
C ARG A 4 13.94 19.42 4.69
N VAL A 5 14.52 20.27 3.85
CA VAL A 5 15.65 19.88 2.98
C VAL A 5 16.93 19.97 3.83
N GLY A 6 17.01 19.12 4.86
CA GLY A 6 18.13 19.04 5.80
C GLY A 6 18.96 17.78 5.60
N PRO A 7 20.11 17.64 6.27
CA PRO A 7 20.82 16.37 6.31
C PRO A 7 19.89 15.27 6.81
N SER A 8 20.05 14.05 6.29
CA SER A 8 19.28 12.88 6.73
C SER A 8 19.28 12.80 8.26
N PRO A 9 18.14 12.49 8.91
CA PRO A 9 18.07 12.35 10.36
C PRO A 9 19.24 11.51 10.87
N LEU A 10 19.88 11.91 11.99
CA LEU A 10 21.08 11.25 12.54
C LEU A 10 20.91 9.73 12.64
N VAL A 11 19.67 9.28 12.85
CA VAL A 11 19.27 7.88 12.90
C VAL A 11 19.62 7.10 11.62
N HIS A 12 19.57 7.73 10.45
CA HIS A 12 19.98 7.12 9.16
C HIS A 12 21.48 6.82 9.10
N GLY A 13 22.31 7.54 9.87
CA GLY A 13 23.73 7.23 10.00
C GLY A 13 24.03 6.11 11.00
N LEU A 14 23.07 5.77 11.87
CA LEU A 14 23.20 4.77 12.92
C LEU A 14 22.65 3.39 12.51
N LEU A 15 21.68 3.35 11.59
CA LEU A 15 21.10 2.12 11.05
C LEU A 15 21.69 1.84 9.66
N GLN A 16 22.60 0.87 9.56
CA GLN A 16 23.00 0.31 8.27
C GLN A 16 21.91 -0.64 7.78
N THR A 17 21.26 -0.29 6.66
CA THR A 17 20.21 -1.09 6.03
C THR A 17 20.68 -1.59 4.67
N ASP A 18 20.91 -2.90 4.55
CA ASP A 18 21.35 -3.57 3.31
C ASP A 18 20.28 -3.58 2.19
N LEU A 19 19.06 -3.11 2.47
CA LEU A 19 17.88 -3.15 1.59
C LEU A 19 17.35 -1.73 1.27
N ASP A 20 18.25 -0.77 1.13
CA ASP A 20 17.89 0.62 0.94
C ASP A 20 17.36 0.92 -0.47
N LEU A 21 16.10 1.37 -0.53
CA LEU A 21 15.55 2.12 -1.65
C LEU A 21 15.54 3.60 -1.25
N PRO A 22 16.70 4.28 -1.25
CA PRO A 22 16.86 5.59 -0.61
C PRO A 22 15.89 6.62 -1.18
N ALA A 23 15.65 6.59 -2.49
CA ALA A 23 14.73 7.50 -3.16
C ALA A 23 13.26 7.35 -2.71
N ILE A 24 12.79 6.11 -2.45
CA ILE A 24 11.41 5.88 -1.97
C ILE A 24 11.29 6.28 -0.51
N ARG A 25 12.34 6.05 0.28
CA ARG A 25 12.43 6.49 1.67
C ARG A 25 12.39 8.02 1.77
N ASP A 26 13.18 8.72 0.97
CA ASP A 26 13.21 10.19 0.95
C ASP A 26 11.87 10.77 0.45
N PHE A 27 11.21 10.08 -0.47
CA PHE A 27 9.86 10.44 -0.90
C PHE A 27 8.84 10.22 0.23
N ALA A 28 8.95 9.14 1.00
CA ALA A 28 8.10 8.91 2.16
C ALA A 28 8.31 9.96 3.27
N SER A 29 9.56 10.40 3.51
CA SER A 29 9.81 11.50 4.44
C SER A 29 9.21 12.82 3.97
N LEU A 30 9.22 13.10 2.66
CA LEU A 30 8.51 14.26 2.09
C LEU A 30 7.01 14.21 2.38
N LEU A 31 6.37 13.05 2.14
CA LEU A 31 4.94 12.88 2.40
C LEU A 31 4.58 13.03 3.89
N GLN A 32 5.46 12.57 4.78
CA GLN A 32 5.32 12.79 6.22
C GLN A 32 5.46 14.27 6.60
N ASP A 33 6.42 14.99 6.01
CA ASP A 33 6.60 16.43 6.21
C ASP A 33 5.39 17.23 5.72
N ILE A 34 4.80 16.88 4.57
CA ILE A 34 3.53 17.46 4.10
C ILE A 34 2.44 17.25 5.14
N SER A 35 2.36 16.05 5.72
CA SER A 35 1.38 15.72 6.76
C SER A 35 1.59 16.52 8.05
N ARG A 36 2.85 16.73 8.47
CA ARG A 36 3.21 17.60 9.61
C ARG A 36 2.86 19.06 9.36
N ILE A 37 3.20 19.59 8.17
CA ILE A 37 2.91 20.99 7.81
C ILE A 37 1.39 21.20 7.81
N HIS A 38 0.64 20.26 7.24
CA HIS A 38 -0.82 20.29 7.23
C HIS A 38 -1.42 20.16 8.63
N TYR A 39 -0.86 19.32 9.51
CA TYR A 39 -1.32 19.24 10.91
C TYR A 39 -1.11 20.55 11.68
N ASN A 40 0.03 21.21 11.47
CA ASN A 40 0.39 22.45 12.16
C ASN A 40 -0.26 23.71 11.54
N THR A 41 -0.75 23.62 10.31
CA THR A 41 -1.36 24.74 9.59
C THR A 41 -2.85 24.49 9.47
N THR A 42 -3.69 25.44 9.89
CA THR A 42 -5.14 25.39 9.67
C THR A 42 -5.48 25.64 8.20
N SER A 43 -5.06 24.75 7.31
CA SER A 43 -5.30 24.84 5.87
C SER A 43 -6.64 24.22 5.52
N GLU A 44 -7.39 24.89 4.65
CA GLU A 44 -8.64 24.36 4.06
C GLU A 44 -8.37 23.30 2.99
N ILE A 45 -7.13 23.15 2.53
CA ILE A 45 -6.77 22.21 1.46
C ILE A 45 -6.69 20.79 2.03
N GLU A 46 -7.46 19.87 1.47
CA GLU A 46 -7.45 18.47 1.89
C GLU A 46 -6.06 17.81 1.71
N LEU A 47 -5.58 17.13 2.74
CA LEU A 47 -4.28 16.45 2.74
C LEU A 47 -4.14 15.43 1.60
N SER A 48 -5.24 14.75 1.22
CA SER A 48 -5.25 13.78 0.12
C SER A 48 -4.86 14.42 -1.22
N ILE A 49 -5.30 15.66 -1.48
CA ILE A 49 -4.99 16.43 -2.70
C ILE A 49 -3.51 16.83 -2.73
N LEU A 50 -2.97 17.26 -1.58
CA LEU A 50 -1.55 17.59 -1.46
C LEU A 50 -0.66 16.36 -1.68
N ARG A 51 -1.03 15.23 -1.09
CA ARG A 51 -0.31 13.96 -1.27
C ARG A 51 -0.40 13.46 -2.71
N LYS A 52 -1.58 13.54 -3.33
CA LYS A 52 -1.78 13.19 -4.73
C LYS A 52 -0.89 13.99 -5.67
N SER A 53 -0.88 15.32 -5.53
CA SER A 53 -0.05 16.18 -6.38
C SER A 53 1.46 15.90 -6.18
N ALA A 54 1.90 15.59 -4.96
CA ALA A 54 3.27 15.15 -4.70
C ALA A 54 3.61 13.81 -5.37
N ILE A 55 2.68 12.84 -5.31
CA ILE A 55 2.83 11.52 -5.95
C ILE A 55 2.85 11.64 -7.47
N GLU A 56 1.98 12.46 -8.05
CA GLU A 56 1.95 12.72 -9.50
C GLU A 56 3.22 13.43 -9.97
N GLY A 57 3.67 14.45 -9.23
CA GLY A 57 4.92 15.15 -9.50
C GLY A 57 6.13 14.20 -9.45
N TRP A 58 6.24 13.39 -8.41
CA TRP A 58 7.27 12.36 -8.30
C TRP A 58 7.21 11.37 -9.46
N SER A 59 6.01 10.86 -9.77
CA SER A 59 5.81 9.85 -10.81
C SER A 59 6.11 10.35 -12.22
N SER A 60 6.10 11.66 -12.44
CA SER A 60 6.42 12.27 -13.74
C SER A 60 7.93 12.33 -14.03
N ILE A 61 8.78 12.31 -13.00
CA ILE A 61 10.23 12.51 -13.13
C ILE A 61 11.01 11.26 -12.72
N ALA A 62 10.55 10.52 -11.71
CA ALA A 62 11.27 9.40 -11.16
C ALA A 62 11.28 8.16 -12.09
N PRO A 63 12.30 7.29 -11.99
CA PRO A 63 12.37 6.05 -12.75
C PRO A 63 11.12 5.18 -12.61
N ALA A 64 10.71 4.53 -13.70
CA ALA A 64 9.51 3.69 -13.73
C ALA A 64 9.52 2.54 -12.70
N SER A 65 10.71 2.06 -12.30
CA SER A 65 10.85 1.06 -11.23
C SER A 65 10.38 1.57 -9.86
N TRP A 66 10.52 2.87 -9.59
CA TRP A 66 10.12 3.50 -8.32
C TRP A 66 8.67 4.01 -8.35
N CYS A 67 8.10 4.19 -9.53
CA CYS A 67 6.72 4.66 -9.73
C CYS A 67 5.74 3.54 -10.05
N SER A 68 6.17 2.28 -9.92
CA SER A 68 5.32 1.13 -10.25
C SER A 68 4.14 1.01 -9.27
N LYS A 69 3.07 0.34 -9.71
CA LYS A 69 1.94 -0.01 -8.81
C LYS A 69 2.40 -0.77 -7.57
N ARG A 70 3.49 -1.54 -7.66
CA ARG A 70 4.09 -2.26 -6.53
C ARG A 70 4.73 -1.30 -5.54
N SER A 71 5.42 -0.28 -6.04
CA SER A 71 6.13 0.73 -5.25
C SER A 71 5.17 1.60 -4.43
N PHE A 72 3.93 1.77 -4.88
CA PHE A 72 2.90 2.50 -4.14
C PHE A 72 1.87 1.61 -3.42
N SER A 73 1.91 0.29 -3.63
CA SER A 73 0.89 -0.60 -3.03
C SER A 73 1.24 -0.98 -1.59
N ALA A 74 0.26 -0.82 -0.70
CA ALA A 74 0.33 -1.30 0.68
C ALA A 74 0.46 -2.84 0.77
N HIS A 75 -0.06 -3.60 -0.20
CA HIS A 75 0.02 -5.07 -0.21
C HIS A 75 1.45 -5.59 -0.40
N THR A 76 2.27 -4.85 -1.14
CA THR A 76 3.64 -5.26 -1.51
C THR A 76 4.72 -4.54 -0.72
N GLY A 77 4.32 -3.73 0.26
CA GLY A 77 5.26 -2.99 1.09
C GLY A 77 5.91 -1.79 0.39
N GLY A 78 5.10 -1.05 -0.38
CA GLY A 78 5.52 0.18 -1.04
C GLY A 78 5.77 1.35 -0.08
N VAL A 79 5.60 2.58 -0.58
CA VAL A 79 5.77 3.87 0.14
C VAL A 79 5.18 3.86 1.56
N VAL A 80 4.04 3.20 1.77
CA VAL A 80 3.36 3.07 3.07
C VAL A 80 4.26 2.49 4.18
N ILE A 81 5.11 1.51 3.87
CA ILE A 81 6.04 0.95 4.87
C ILE A 81 7.13 1.96 5.20
N TRP A 82 7.66 2.64 4.19
CA TRP A 82 8.66 3.68 4.39
C TRP A 82 8.10 4.85 5.19
N GLU A 83 6.83 5.24 5.00
CA GLU A 83 6.17 6.27 5.83
C GLU A 83 6.04 5.84 7.28
N TYR A 84 5.73 4.56 7.52
CA TYR A 84 5.71 4.01 8.87
C TYR A 84 7.11 4.04 9.51
N GLU A 85 8.14 3.64 8.76
CA GLU A 85 9.53 3.70 9.23
C GLU A 85 9.93 5.13 9.58
N GLN A 86 9.69 6.09 8.68
CA GLN A 86 10.01 7.50 8.96
C GLN A 86 9.23 8.05 10.17
N SER A 87 8.00 7.58 10.41
CA SER A 87 7.23 7.88 11.62
C SER A 87 7.85 7.30 12.88
N LEU A 88 8.38 6.07 12.82
CA LEU A 88 9.12 5.49 13.95
C LEU A 88 10.41 6.27 14.25
N LEU A 89 11.17 6.63 13.21
CA LEU A 89 12.43 7.38 13.38
C LEU A 89 12.16 8.74 14.03
N ASP A 90 11.08 9.41 13.65
CA ASP A 90 10.65 10.68 14.26
C ASP A 90 10.31 10.54 15.74
N VAL A 91 9.55 9.50 16.12
CA VAL A 91 9.24 9.23 17.52
C VAL A 91 10.51 8.95 18.32
N VAL A 92 11.44 8.17 17.76
CA VAL A 92 12.73 7.88 18.41
C VAL A 92 13.54 9.16 18.61
N GLU A 93 13.62 10.02 17.59
CA GLU A 93 14.34 11.29 17.67
C GLU A 93 13.69 12.21 18.72
N ALA A 94 12.37 12.35 18.71
CA ALA A 94 11.64 13.18 19.67
C ALA A 94 11.79 12.68 21.12
N VAL A 95 11.77 11.36 21.34
CA VAL A 95 12.04 10.74 22.64
C VAL A 95 13.49 10.99 23.07
N SER A 96 14.45 10.87 22.16
CA SER A 96 15.87 11.14 22.47
C SER A 96 16.11 12.60 22.90
N ASN A 97 15.37 13.53 22.27
CA ASN A 97 15.43 14.96 22.57
C ASN A 97 14.48 15.39 23.70
N GLN A 98 13.81 14.45 24.38
CA GLN A 98 12.82 14.72 25.43
C GLN A 98 11.74 15.73 25.03
N SER A 99 11.42 15.78 23.73
CA SER A 99 10.58 16.84 23.13
C SER A 99 9.09 16.50 23.12
N GLY A 100 8.70 15.36 23.69
CA GLY A 100 7.31 14.88 23.72
C GLY A 100 6.93 14.04 22.50
N ALA A 101 5.65 13.66 22.41
CA ALA A 101 5.12 12.83 21.32
C ALA A 101 4.93 13.66 20.04
N PRO A 102 5.62 13.32 18.92
CA PRO A 102 5.47 14.06 17.68
C PRO A 102 4.15 13.68 16.98
N GLU A 103 3.23 14.64 16.86
CA GLU A 103 2.04 14.52 16.03
C GLU A 103 2.36 15.02 14.60
N PRO A 104 1.89 14.35 13.52
CA PRO A 104 0.94 13.23 13.47
C PRO A 104 1.59 11.83 13.43
N ALA A 105 2.88 11.68 13.78
CA ALA A 105 3.59 10.40 13.66
C ALA A 105 3.05 9.33 14.63
N VAL A 106 2.72 9.72 15.88
CA VAL A 106 2.16 8.80 16.88
C VAL A 106 0.77 8.30 16.48
N THR A 107 -0.09 9.20 15.99
CA THR A 107 -1.43 8.82 15.49
C THR A 107 -1.39 7.93 14.26
N LEU A 108 -0.36 8.05 13.41
CA LEU A 108 -0.13 7.11 12.31
C LEU A 108 0.24 5.72 12.84
N ILE A 109 1.20 5.64 13.76
CA ILE A 109 1.71 4.37 14.32
C ILE A 109 0.58 3.57 15.00
N ASP A 110 -0.30 4.23 15.75
CA ASP A 110 -1.43 3.58 16.44
C ASP A 110 -2.39 2.87 15.46
N LYS A 111 -2.47 3.33 14.22
CA LYS A 111 -3.42 2.83 13.21
C LYS A 111 -2.83 1.73 12.32
N VAL A 112 -1.51 1.53 12.35
CA VAL A 112 -0.82 0.49 11.59
C VAL A 112 -1.32 -0.92 11.93
N PRO A 113 -1.58 -1.32 13.18
CA PRO A 113 -2.14 -2.65 13.48
C PRO A 113 -3.50 -2.89 12.82
N LYS A 114 -4.35 -1.86 12.75
CA LYS A 114 -5.66 -1.94 12.07
C LYS A 114 -5.48 -2.13 10.56
N LEU A 115 -4.55 -1.40 9.95
CA LEU A 115 -4.19 -1.55 8.54
C LEU A 115 -3.62 -2.95 8.26
N GLN A 116 -2.70 -3.44 9.08
CA GLN A 116 -2.13 -4.78 8.95
C GLN A 116 -3.21 -5.87 9.04
N LYS A 117 -4.16 -5.74 9.96
CA LYS A 117 -5.32 -6.64 10.05
C LYS A 117 -6.18 -6.61 8.78
N GLN A 118 -6.45 -5.43 8.21
CA GLN A 118 -7.19 -5.30 6.96
C GLN A 118 -6.46 -5.96 5.79
N LEU A 119 -5.15 -5.72 5.64
CA LEU A 119 -4.33 -6.32 4.59
C LEU A 119 -4.21 -7.84 4.77
N PHE A 120 -4.11 -8.33 6.00
CA PHE A 120 -4.11 -9.76 6.30
C PHE A 120 -5.44 -10.41 5.92
N ASN A 121 -6.57 -9.82 6.31
CA ASN A 121 -7.89 -10.31 5.92
C ASN A 121 -8.08 -10.29 4.40
N ALA A 122 -7.52 -9.31 3.70
CA ALA A 122 -7.60 -9.25 2.24
C ALA A 122 -6.92 -10.45 1.56
N ARG A 123 -5.86 -11.03 2.16
CA ARG A 123 -5.21 -12.24 1.62
C ARG A 123 -6.17 -13.43 1.54
N ILE A 124 -7.19 -13.49 2.40
CA ILE A 124 -8.24 -14.51 2.34
C ILE A 124 -9.00 -14.41 1.00
N PHE A 125 -9.36 -13.20 0.56
CA PHE A 125 -10.00 -13.01 -0.74
C PHE A 125 -9.10 -13.44 -1.91
N SER A 126 -7.78 -13.19 -1.82
CA SER A 126 -6.84 -13.68 -2.82
C SER A 126 -6.75 -15.21 -2.82
N ALA A 127 -6.74 -15.85 -1.65
CA ALA A 127 -6.72 -17.30 -1.55
C ALA A 127 -8.00 -17.93 -2.12
N CYS A 128 -9.18 -17.42 -1.75
CA CYS A 128 -10.45 -17.86 -2.31
C CYS A 128 -10.52 -17.65 -3.83
N SER A 129 -10.03 -16.51 -4.34
CA SER A 129 -9.95 -16.25 -5.78
C SER A 129 -9.12 -17.30 -6.52
N ASN A 130 -7.93 -17.64 -5.98
CA ASN A 130 -7.07 -18.67 -6.56
C ASN A 130 -7.72 -20.06 -6.52
N LEU A 131 -8.41 -20.41 -5.43
CA LEU A 131 -9.14 -21.67 -5.32
C LEU A 131 -10.26 -21.76 -6.37
N CYS A 132 -11.08 -20.71 -6.50
CA CYS A 132 -12.13 -20.66 -7.52
C CYS A 132 -11.56 -20.78 -8.93
N PHE A 133 -10.39 -20.17 -9.19
CA PHE A 133 -9.73 -20.25 -10.49
C PHE A 133 -9.23 -21.68 -10.80
N ILE A 134 -8.58 -22.35 -9.83
CA ILE A 134 -8.11 -23.73 -9.98
C ILE A 134 -9.29 -24.68 -10.20
N LEU A 135 -10.35 -24.57 -9.40
CA LEU A 135 -11.57 -25.36 -9.56
C LEU A 135 -12.25 -25.08 -10.90
N GLY A 136 -12.22 -23.82 -11.37
CA GLY A 136 -12.72 -23.43 -12.70
C GLY A 136 -11.95 -24.11 -13.83
N ILE A 137 -10.62 -24.23 -13.72
CA ILE A 137 -9.79 -24.97 -14.69
C ILE A 137 -10.16 -26.45 -14.69
N MET A 138 -10.25 -27.08 -13.52
CA MET A 138 -10.63 -28.49 -13.40
C MET A 138 -12.02 -28.75 -14.00
N GLY A 139 -13.01 -27.92 -13.65
CA GLY A 139 -14.36 -28.03 -14.20
C GLY A 139 -14.42 -27.76 -15.70
N SER A 140 -13.52 -26.93 -16.25
CA SER A 140 -13.42 -26.71 -17.70
C SER A 140 -12.89 -27.95 -18.41
N TYR A 141 -11.92 -28.64 -17.82
CA TYR A 141 -11.40 -29.89 -18.37
C TYR A 141 -12.47 -30.99 -18.43
N ASP A 142 -13.26 -31.15 -17.37
CA ASP A 142 -14.36 -32.11 -17.35
C ASP A 142 -15.46 -31.72 -18.34
N TRP A 143 -15.76 -30.42 -18.48
CA TRP A 143 -16.69 -29.94 -19.50
C TRP A 143 -16.22 -30.23 -20.93
N ILE A 144 -14.92 -30.06 -21.23
CA ILE A 144 -14.36 -30.38 -22.54
C ILE A 144 -14.54 -31.87 -22.87
N LYS A 145 -14.38 -32.76 -21.89
CA LYS A 145 -14.64 -34.20 -22.08
C LYS A 145 -16.11 -34.49 -22.40
N LEU A 146 -17.03 -33.93 -21.62
CA LEU A 146 -18.47 -34.10 -21.85
C LEU A 146 -18.91 -33.55 -23.22
N TRP A 147 -18.29 -32.46 -23.66
CA TRP A 147 -18.53 -31.90 -24.98
C TRP A 147 -18.04 -32.81 -26.11
N LEU A 148 -16.89 -33.48 -25.92
CA LEU A 148 -16.38 -34.49 -26.87
C LEU A 148 -17.26 -35.74 -26.92
N ASP A 149 -17.87 -36.13 -25.80
CA ASP A 149 -18.83 -37.23 -25.70
C ASP A 149 -20.23 -36.87 -26.25
N ALA A 150 -20.37 -35.72 -26.92
CA ALA A 150 -21.58 -35.20 -27.56
C ALA A 150 -22.76 -34.96 -26.61
N GLU A 151 -22.51 -34.79 -25.32
CA GLU A 151 -23.53 -34.31 -24.37
C GLU A 151 -23.60 -32.77 -24.41
N PRO A 152 -24.72 -32.17 -24.84
CA PRO A 152 -24.85 -30.72 -24.91
C PRO A 152 -25.15 -30.15 -23.51
N LEU A 153 -24.12 -29.99 -22.69
CA LEU A 153 -24.21 -29.28 -21.41
C LEU A 153 -23.56 -27.89 -21.52
N VAL A 154 -24.27 -26.86 -21.05
CA VAL A 154 -23.71 -25.50 -20.95
C VAL A 154 -22.69 -25.46 -19.80
N PRO A 155 -21.51 -24.82 -19.96
CA PRO A 155 -20.47 -24.75 -18.91
C PRO A 155 -20.83 -23.78 -17.78
N THR A 156 -21.96 -23.98 -17.12
CA THR A 156 -22.46 -23.09 -16.06
C THR A 156 -21.53 -23.05 -14.85
N ILE A 157 -21.03 -24.21 -14.41
CA ILE A 157 -20.17 -24.33 -13.22
C ILE A 157 -18.82 -23.62 -13.43
N PRO A 158 -18.04 -23.86 -14.51
CA PRO A 158 -16.80 -23.13 -14.76
C PRO A 158 -17.01 -21.62 -14.89
N LEU A 159 -18.09 -21.18 -15.54
CA LEU A 159 -18.38 -19.74 -15.71
C LEU A 159 -18.65 -19.05 -14.36
N ILE A 160 -19.39 -19.69 -13.45
CA ILE A 160 -19.62 -19.17 -12.09
C ILE A 160 -18.31 -19.11 -11.29
N LEU A 161 -17.45 -20.13 -11.44
CA LEU A 161 -16.16 -20.18 -10.76
C LEU A 161 -15.19 -19.10 -11.26
N PHE A 162 -15.11 -18.86 -12.57
CA PHE A 162 -14.27 -17.80 -13.12
C PHE A 162 -14.79 -16.40 -12.77
N SER A 163 -16.12 -16.19 -12.84
CA SER A 163 -16.71 -14.89 -12.46
C SER A 163 -16.51 -14.58 -10.98
N SER A 164 -16.72 -15.56 -10.09
CA SER A 164 -16.43 -15.41 -8.66
C SER A 164 -14.94 -15.17 -8.39
N ALA A 165 -14.04 -15.89 -9.06
CA ALA A 165 -12.60 -15.65 -8.96
C ALA A 165 -12.23 -14.21 -9.34
N TYR A 166 -12.79 -13.69 -10.43
CA TYR A 166 -12.57 -12.31 -10.88
C TYR A 166 -13.07 -11.27 -9.86
N VAL A 167 -14.28 -11.44 -9.34
CA VAL A 167 -14.86 -10.53 -8.33
C VAL A 167 -14.03 -10.53 -7.05
N LEU A 168 -13.60 -11.70 -6.57
CA LEU A 168 -12.76 -11.83 -5.39
C LEU A 168 -11.38 -11.19 -5.60
N ARG A 169 -10.78 -11.35 -6.78
CA ARG A 169 -9.51 -10.71 -7.14
C ARG A 169 -9.62 -9.20 -7.15
N ARG A 170 -10.71 -8.66 -7.68
CA ARG A 170 -10.99 -7.22 -7.67
C ARG A 170 -11.15 -6.70 -6.24
N LYS A 171 -11.88 -7.42 -5.38
CA LYS A 171 -12.01 -7.08 -3.96
C LYS A 171 -10.66 -7.08 -3.22
N PHE A 172 -9.79 -8.05 -3.52
CA PHE A 172 -8.42 -8.08 -2.97
C PHE A 172 -7.63 -6.82 -3.34
N HIS A 173 -7.63 -6.44 -4.62
CA HIS A 173 -6.90 -5.24 -5.07
C HIS A 173 -7.52 -3.95 -4.53
N ALA A 174 -8.84 -3.87 -4.39
CA ALA A 174 -9.53 -2.71 -3.83
C ALA A 174 -9.37 -2.57 -2.30
N ALA A 175 -8.94 -3.61 -1.61
CA ALA A 175 -8.76 -3.58 -0.16
C ALA A 175 -7.48 -2.86 0.29
N ALA A 176 -6.51 -2.62 -0.62
CA ALA A 176 -5.38 -1.76 -0.29
C ALA A 176 -5.82 -0.28 -0.36
N PRO A 177 -5.55 0.52 0.67
CA PRO A 177 -5.79 1.96 0.58
C PRO A 177 -4.92 2.55 -0.53
N PRO A 178 -5.43 3.55 -1.28
CA PRO A 178 -4.62 4.27 -2.26
C PRO A 178 -3.51 5.04 -1.54
N PRO A 179 -2.34 5.23 -2.17
CA PRO A 179 -1.18 5.90 -1.56
C PRO A 179 -1.47 7.38 -1.23
N GLU A 180 -2.44 7.97 -1.93
CA GLU A 180 -2.89 9.36 -1.77
C GLU A 180 -3.60 9.56 -0.42
N ASN A 181 -4.29 8.53 0.07
CA ASN A 181 -5.00 8.62 1.33
C ASN A 181 -4.02 8.39 2.49
N PRO A 182 -3.83 9.38 3.37
CA PRO A 182 -2.99 9.21 4.55
C PRO A 182 -3.54 8.09 5.45
N ILE A 183 -2.65 7.45 6.19
CA ILE A 183 -3.00 6.49 7.23
C ILE A 183 -3.58 7.30 8.42
N HIS A 184 -4.84 7.69 8.29
CA HIS A 184 -5.68 8.19 9.38
C HIS A 184 -6.60 7.06 9.85
#